data_AF-A0A169P0K2-F1
#
_entry.id   AF-A0A169P0K2-F1
#
_cell.length_a   1.000
_cell.length_b   1.000
_cell.length_c   1.000
_cell.angle_alpha   90.00
_cell.angle_beta   90.00
_cell.angle_gamma   90.00
#
_symmetry.space_group_name_H-M   'P 1'
#
loop_
_entity.id
_entity.type
_entity.pdbx_description
1 polymer ?
#
loop_
_entity_poly.entity_id
_entity_poly.type
_entity_poly.pdbx_seq_one_letter_code
_entity_poly.pdbx_strand_id
1 'polypeptide(L)'
;MRRLAKSGRDIDTVIAVHAADLAPNGHTHLLIARELDTVGRTAEAQEWAERGIRETEDLAGVDTALVDHLADRYTRTGRSADAVTLRRDHFTARRTLLTYRQLRAAAVAAACWTAEREKALALLRDDAERTDTYGHRVLVDALLDDKDVDAAWQAAHEHGAHDGQWLTLADQSCPTRPANALAVYLRLAARLTRETGNRAYEQLVSLLLNIRDCHRHLGTPDDFTAYVTDLRAAQKRKRNLMWLMDQHGL
;
A
#
# COMPACT_ATOMS: atom_id res chain seq x y z
N MET A 1 24.47 -30.70 -26.99
CA MET A 1 25.67 -30.37 -26.20
C MET A 1 25.93 -28.87 -26.25
N ARG A 2 25.90 -28.16 -25.12
CA ARG A 2 26.67 -26.91 -24.92
C ARG A 2 26.81 -26.63 -23.41
N ARG A 3 27.67 -27.42 -22.78
CA ARG A 3 28.34 -27.10 -21.51
C ARG A 3 29.80 -26.85 -21.89
N LEU A 4 30.28 -25.61 -21.79
CA LEU A 4 31.71 -25.31 -21.79
C LEU A 4 31.92 -24.03 -20.97
N ALA A 5 32.75 -24.15 -19.95
CA ALA A 5 33.16 -23.09 -19.03
C ALA A 5 33.73 -21.88 -19.79
N LYS A 6 33.09 -20.72 -19.64
CA LYS A 6 33.54 -19.39 -20.07
C LYS A 6 33.40 -18.36 -18.93
N SER A 7 33.50 -18.82 -17.68
CA SER A 7 32.75 -18.20 -16.57
C SER A 7 33.41 -17.02 -15.85
N GLY A 8 34.67 -16.66 -16.13
CA GLY A 8 35.38 -15.58 -15.41
C GLY A 8 35.72 -14.33 -16.24
N ARG A 9 36.14 -14.49 -17.50
CA ARG A 9 36.55 -13.36 -18.36
C ARG A 9 35.35 -12.60 -18.96
N ASP A 10 34.22 -13.30 -19.06
CA ASP A 10 32.97 -12.74 -19.58
C ASP A 10 32.31 -11.84 -18.53
N ILE A 11 32.34 -12.24 -17.25
CA ILE A 11 31.73 -11.48 -16.17
C ILE A 11 32.44 -10.14 -15.92
N ASP A 12 33.78 -10.11 -15.93
CA ASP A 12 34.53 -8.85 -15.78
C ASP A 12 34.27 -7.88 -16.94
N THR A 13 34.00 -8.42 -18.14
CA THR A 13 33.62 -7.62 -19.31
C THR A 13 32.22 -7.02 -19.13
N VAL A 14 31.25 -7.82 -18.66
CA VAL A 14 29.89 -7.34 -18.35
C VAL A 14 29.92 -6.27 -17.26
N ILE A 15 30.72 -6.47 -16.21
CA ILE A 15 30.92 -5.47 -15.14
C ILE A 15 31.49 -4.18 -15.72
N ALA A 16 32.54 -4.27 -16.56
CA ALA A 16 33.16 -3.09 -17.17
C ALA A 16 32.19 -2.31 -18.07
N VAL A 17 31.34 -3.00 -18.83
CA VAL A 17 30.30 -2.38 -19.68
C VAL A 17 29.29 -1.62 -18.83
N HIS A 18 28.77 -2.26 -17.77
CA HIS A 18 27.82 -1.62 -16.87
C HIS A 18 28.46 -0.49 -16.05
N ALA A 19 29.70 -0.66 -15.58
CA ALA A 19 30.42 0.35 -14.79
C ALA A 19 30.79 1.60 -15.58
N ALA A 20 30.80 1.53 -16.92
CA ALA A 20 31.08 2.68 -17.78
C ALA A 20 29.94 3.71 -17.80
N ASP A 21 28.70 3.28 -17.50
CA ASP A 21 27.52 4.15 -17.48
C ASP A 21 26.57 3.73 -16.35
N LEU A 22 26.87 4.21 -15.14
CA LEU A 22 26.12 3.88 -13.94
C LEU A 22 24.85 4.73 -13.85
N ALA A 23 23.70 4.08 -13.79
CA ALA A 23 22.43 4.75 -13.60
C ALA A 23 22.40 5.46 -12.21
N PRO A 24 21.98 6.74 -12.13
CA PRO A 24 21.98 7.51 -10.88
C PRO A 24 21.11 6.94 -9.76
N ASN A 25 20.16 6.07 -10.08
CA ASN A 25 19.25 5.41 -9.13
C ASN A 25 19.79 4.06 -8.60
N GLY A 26 21.02 3.69 -8.95
CA GLY A 26 21.65 2.43 -8.53
C GLY A 26 21.18 1.19 -9.30
N HIS A 27 20.34 1.32 -10.33
CA HIS A 27 19.86 0.18 -11.12
C HIS A 27 21.02 -0.62 -11.74
N THR A 28 22.01 0.07 -12.32
CA THR A 28 23.17 -0.59 -12.93
C THR A 28 24.03 -1.31 -11.89
N HIS A 29 24.17 -0.77 -10.68
CA HIS A 29 24.86 -1.45 -9.57
C HIS A 29 24.16 -2.75 -9.17
N LEU A 30 22.82 -2.76 -9.14
CA LEU A 30 22.04 -3.98 -8.89
C LEU A 30 22.28 -5.04 -9.96
N LEU A 31 22.32 -4.65 -11.24
CA LEU A 31 22.62 -5.59 -12.32
C LEU A 31 24.00 -6.21 -12.13
N ILE A 32 25.02 -5.40 -11.87
CA ILE A 32 26.38 -5.89 -11.58
C ILE A 32 26.39 -6.84 -10.38
N ALA A 33 25.72 -6.48 -9.27
CA ALA A 33 25.65 -7.30 -8.08
C ALA A 33 25.00 -8.67 -8.36
N ARG A 34 23.91 -8.70 -9.12
CA ARG A 34 23.24 -9.95 -9.51
C ARG A 34 24.13 -10.82 -10.39
N GLU A 35 24.79 -10.23 -11.37
CA GLU A 35 25.72 -10.92 -12.26
C GLU A 35 26.89 -11.56 -11.45
N LEU A 36 27.47 -10.82 -10.51
CA LEU A 36 28.51 -11.34 -9.60
C LEU A 36 28.01 -12.49 -8.72
N ASP A 37 26.76 -12.45 -8.27
CA ASP A 37 26.16 -13.56 -7.51
C ASP A 37 26.04 -14.84 -8.33
N THR A 38 25.72 -14.74 -9.63
CA THR A 38 25.58 -15.94 -10.49
C THR A 38 26.87 -16.75 -10.60
N VAL A 39 28.02 -16.10 -10.44
CA VAL A 39 29.36 -16.72 -10.47
C VAL A 39 29.95 -16.94 -9.08
N GLY A 40 29.19 -16.67 -8.01
CA GLY A 40 29.60 -16.89 -6.62
C GLY A 40 30.54 -15.83 -6.03
N ARG A 41 30.72 -14.68 -6.69
CA ARG A 41 31.53 -13.54 -6.19
C ARG A 41 30.73 -12.68 -5.22
N THR A 42 30.23 -13.29 -4.15
CA THR A 42 29.22 -12.69 -3.25
C THR A 42 29.74 -11.46 -2.49
N ALA A 43 31.03 -11.40 -2.13
CA ALA A 43 31.61 -10.24 -1.46
C ALA A 43 31.59 -9.00 -2.36
N GLU A 44 32.03 -9.13 -3.60
CA GLU A 44 32.02 -8.04 -4.59
C GLU A 44 30.59 -7.66 -4.96
N ALA A 45 29.68 -8.63 -5.06
CA ALA A 45 28.26 -8.36 -5.27
C ALA A 45 27.69 -7.47 -4.16
N GLN A 46 28.10 -7.69 -2.91
CA GLN A 46 27.68 -6.86 -1.78
C GLN A 46 28.27 -5.45 -1.88
N GLU A 47 29.56 -5.33 -2.18
CA GLU A 47 30.21 -4.03 -2.35
C GLU A 47 29.55 -3.20 -3.45
N TRP A 48 29.17 -3.82 -4.58
CA TRP A 48 28.45 -3.15 -5.65
C TRP A 48 27.06 -2.69 -5.22
N ALA A 49 26.30 -3.54 -4.52
CA ALA A 49 24.97 -3.16 -4.03
C ALA A 49 25.05 -2.02 -3.01
N GLU A 50 25.97 -2.09 -2.04
CA GLU A 50 26.20 -1.03 -1.04
C GLU A 50 26.68 0.27 -1.70
N ARG A 51 27.53 0.17 -2.74
CA ARG A 51 27.98 1.30 -3.55
C ARG A 51 26.82 1.98 -4.27
N GLY A 52 25.88 1.21 -4.84
CA GLY A 52 24.70 1.78 -5.51
C GLY A 52 23.83 2.63 -4.58
N ILE A 53 23.67 2.20 -3.32
CA ILE A 53 22.99 3.01 -2.30
C ILE A 53 23.78 4.27 -1.96
N ARG A 54 25.10 4.16 -1.79
CA ARG A 54 25.97 5.28 -1.39
C ARG A 54 26.14 6.35 -2.48
N GLU A 55 26.13 5.94 -3.75
CA GLU A 55 26.29 6.83 -4.90
C GLU A 55 24.95 7.43 -5.39
N THR A 56 23.82 6.95 -4.87
CA THR A 56 22.51 7.58 -5.14
C THR A 56 22.39 8.86 -4.32
N GLU A 57 22.17 10.00 -4.98
CA GLU A 57 22.04 11.31 -4.32
C GLU A 57 20.77 11.42 -3.45
N ASP A 58 19.67 10.83 -3.91
CA ASP A 58 18.37 10.85 -3.23
C ASP A 58 17.79 9.43 -3.11
N LEU A 59 17.69 8.94 -1.87
CA LEU A 59 17.09 7.64 -1.58
C LEU A 59 15.61 7.57 -1.99
N ALA A 60 14.91 8.68 -2.23
CA ALA A 60 13.56 8.63 -2.76
C ALA A 60 13.51 8.13 -4.22
N GLY A 61 14.57 8.43 -4.98
CA GLY A 61 14.73 8.07 -6.39
C GLY A 61 15.44 6.74 -6.63
N VAL A 62 15.96 6.10 -5.58
CA VAL A 62 16.67 4.82 -5.69
C VAL A 62 15.78 3.71 -6.27
N ASP A 63 16.37 2.81 -7.05
CA ASP A 63 15.68 1.59 -7.48
C ASP A 63 15.31 0.77 -6.24
N THR A 64 14.01 0.63 -5.97
CA THR A 64 13.51 -0.17 -4.84
C THR A 64 13.99 -1.61 -4.90
N ALA A 65 14.25 -2.16 -6.10
CA ALA A 65 14.80 -3.51 -6.25
C ALA A 65 16.24 -3.63 -5.74
N LEU A 66 17.01 -2.53 -5.74
CA LEU A 66 18.35 -2.49 -5.13
C LEU A 66 18.25 -2.53 -3.61
N VAL A 67 17.34 -1.74 -3.04
CA VAL A 67 17.05 -1.74 -1.60
C VAL A 67 16.56 -3.11 -1.15
N ASP A 68 15.66 -3.72 -1.92
CA ASP A 68 15.17 -5.08 -1.67
C ASP A 68 16.31 -6.10 -1.64
N HIS A 69 17.15 -6.11 -2.69
CA HIS A 69 18.27 -7.02 -2.79
C HIS A 69 19.24 -6.90 -1.61
N LEU A 70 19.58 -5.66 -1.20
CA LEU A 70 20.53 -5.42 -0.13
C LEU A 70 19.92 -5.75 1.26
N ALA A 71 18.66 -5.39 1.50
CA ALA A 71 17.96 -5.73 2.75
C ALA A 71 17.81 -7.25 2.94
N ASP A 72 17.51 -8.00 1.87
CA ASP A 72 17.42 -9.46 1.90
C ASP A 72 18.79 -10.09 2.18
N ARG A 73 19.88 -9.53 1.64
CA ARG A 73 21.24 -9.97 1.93
C ARG A 73 21.63 -9.70 3.38
N TYR A 74 21.35 -8.51 3.91
CA TYR A 74 21.58 -8.20 5.32
C TYR A 74 20.82 -9.16 6.25
N THR A 75 19.56 -9.44 5.93
CA THR A 75 18.75 -10.39 6.71
C THR A 75 19.35 -11.79 6.69
N ARG A 76 19.73 -12.31 5.51
CA ARG A 76 20.34 -13.66 5.37
C ARG A 76 21.70 -13.80 6.07
N THR A 77 22.43 -12.70 6.22
CA THR A 77 23.75 -12.67 6.87
C THR A 77 23.69 -12.32 8.35
N GLY A 78 22.49 -12.23 8.94
CA GLY A 78 22.30 -11.88 10.36
C GLY A 78 22.49 -10.41 10.69
N ARG A 79 22.66 -9.54 9.67
CA ARG A 79 22.79 -8.09 9.80
C ARG A 79 21.42 -7.40 9.84
N SER A 80 20.49 -7.90 10.64
CA SER A 80 19.10 -7.41 10.67
C SER A 80 18.98 -5.92 11.04
N ALA A 81 19.89 -5.39 11.86
CA ALA A 81 19.93 -3.97 12.20
C ALA A 81 20.24 -3.08 10.99
N ASP A 82 21.10 -3.54 10.07
CA ASP A 82 21.42 -2.82 8.84
C ASP A 82 20.26 -2.87 7.85
N ALA A 83 19.55 -4.02 7.79
CA ALA A 83 18.32 -4.14 7.01
C ALA A 83 17.25 -3.14 7.49
N VAL A 84 17.02 -3.04 8.80
CA VAL A 84 16.07 -2.07 9.37
C VAL A 84 16.50 -0.64 9.09
N THR A 85 17.78 -0.32 9.26
CA THR A 85 18.31 1.04 9.00
C THR A 85 18.12 1.42 7.54
N LEU A 86 18.52 0.57 6.60
CA LEU A 86 18.32 0.79 5.17
C LEU A 86 16.84 1.01 4.81
N ARG A 87 15.94 0.19 5.37
CA ARG A 87 14.50 0.34 5.12
C ARG A 87 13.91 1.60 5.76
N ARG A 88 14.39 1.98 6.94
CA ARG A 88 13.99 3.21 7.62
C ARG A 88 14.39 4.43 6.80
N ASP A 89 15.61 4.47 6.30
CA ASP A 89 16.13 5.58 5.52
C ASP A 89 15.37 5.70 4.19
N HIS A 90 15.13 4.56 3.52
CA HIS A 90 14.32 4.51 2.30
C HIS A 90 12.87 4.97 2.54
N PHE A 91 12.23 4.55 3.63
CA PHE A 91 10.89 5.02 4.01
C PHE A 91 10.88 6.52 4.33
N THR A 92 11.89 7.01 5.04
CA THR A 92 12.01 8.43 5.41
C THR A 92 12.11 9.32 4.17
N ALA A 93 12.86 8.89 3.16
CA ALA A 93 12.98 9.57 1.89
C ALA A 93 11.73 9.41 1.00
N ARG A 94 11.12 8.21 1.00
CA ARG A 94 9.95 7.87 0.18
C ARG A 94 8.83 7.33 1.03
N ARG A 95 7.97 8.20 1.53
CA ARG A 95 6.83 7.85 2.40
C ARG A 95 5.67 7.30 1.59
N THR A 96 5.70 6.00 1.31
CA THR A 96 4.63 5.27 0.59
C THR A 96 4.20 4.05 1.39
N LEU A 97 3.02 3.50 1.08
CA LEU A 97 2.57 2.27 1.72
C LEU A 97 3.52 1.08 1.45
N LEU A 98 4.14 1.03 0.27
CA LEU A 98 5.10 -0.02 -0.07
C LEU A 98 6.33 0.01 0.85
N THR A 99 6.95 1.18 0.98
CA THR A 99 8.15 1.37 1.81
C THR A 99 7.84 1.20 3.30
N TYR A 100 6.62 1.58 3.74
CA TYR A 100 6.13 1.27 5.10
C TYR A 100 6.05 -0.23 5.36
N ARG A 101 5.45 -1.00 4.44
CA ARG A 101 5.35 -2.47 4.55
C ARG A 101 6.72 -3.15 4.54
N GLN A 102 7.64 -2.65 3.71
CA GLN A 102 9.02 -3.15 3.66
C GLN A 102 9.78 -2.87 4.96
N LEU A 103 9.63 -1.67 5.54
CA LEU A 103 10.14 -1.35 6.88
C LEU A 103 9.54 -2.27 7.95
N ARG A 104 8.20 -2.47 7.93
CA ARG A 104 7.54 -3.40 8.85
C ARG A 104 8.12 -4.80 8.76
N ALA A 105 8.28 -5.34 7.56
CA ALA A 105 8.82 -6.69 7.37
C ALA A 105 10.22 -6.84 7.99
N ALA A 106 11.13 -5.89 7.72
CA ALA A 106 12.48 -5.90 8.29
C ALA A 106 12.46 -5.74 9.82
N ALA A 107 11.64 -4.82 10.34
CA ALA A 107 11.56 -4.55 11.77
C ALA A 107 10.89 -5.68 12.56
N VAL A 108 9.93 -6.39 11.97
CA VAL A 108 9.36 -7.63 12.54
C VAL A 108 10.42 -8.73 12.60
N ALA A 109 11.18 -8.93 11.52
CA ALA A 109 12.28 -9.91 11.50
C ALA A 109 13.38 -9.58 12.52
N ALA A 110 13.58 -8.30 12.84
CA ALA A 110 14.52 -7.82 13.85
C ALA A 110 13.90 -7.65 15.25
N ALA A 111 12.64 -8.02 15.46
CA ALA A 111 11.90 -7.87 16.72
C ALA A 111 11.87 -6.43 17.30
N CYS A 112 11.88 -5.40 16.44
CA CYS A 112 11.86 -3.99 16.82
C CYS A 112 10.68 -3.20 16.23
N TRP A 113 9.67 -3.90 15.67
CA TRP A 113 8.55 -3.26 14.97
C TRP A 113 7.82 -2.20 15.78
N THR A 114 7.54 -2.42 17.07
CA THR A 114 6.80 -1.45 17.88
C THR A 114 7.45 -0.06 17.89
N ALA A 115 8.78 0.00 18.11
CA ALA A 115 9.51 1.26 18.14
C ALA A 115 9.64 1.90 16.74
N GLU A 116 9.79 1.09 15.69
CA GLU A 116 9.87 1.58 14.31
C GLU A 116 8.52 2.07 13.79
N ARG A 117 7.43 1.42 14.19
CA ARG A 117 6.06 1.81 13.87
C ARG A 117 5.75 3.20 14.41
N GLU A 118 6.06 3.46 15.68
CA GLU A 118 5.80 4.76 16.30
C GLU A 118 6.53 5.89 15.57
N LYS A 119 7.80 5.70 15.24
CA LYS A 119 8.60 6.67 14.46
C LYS A 119 8.02 6.87 13.05
N ALA A 120 7.67 5.77 12.37
CA ALA A 120 7.12 5.83 11.02
C ALA A 120 5.78 6.57 10.98
N LEU A 121 4.88 6.28 11.94
CA LEU A 121 3.59 6.97 12.04
C LEU A 121 3.74 8.44 12.46
N ALA A 122 4.73 8.80 13.28
CA ALA A 122 5.03 10.19 13.59
C ALA A 122 5.37 10.99 12.32
N LEU A 123 6.25 10.46 11.47
CA LEU A 123 6.59 11.09 10.18
C LEU A 123 5.37 11.26 9.27
N LEU A 124 4.46 10.28 9.23
CA LEU A 124 3.25 10.37 8.42
C LEU A 124 2.22 11.36 8.97
N ARG A 125 2.16 11.54 10.30
CA ARG A 125 1.32 12.57 10.93
C ARG A 125 1.86 13.97 10.64
N ASP A 126 3.16 14.17 10.76
CA ASP A 126 3.81 15.45 10.44
C ASP A 126 3.54 15.86 8.98
N ASP A 127 3.57 14.91 8.05
CA ASP A 127 3.21 15.15 6.65
C ASP A 127 1.75 15.52 6.44
N ALA A 128 0.84 14.85 7.17
CA ALA A 128 -0.59 15.12 7.10
C ALA A 128 -0.93 16.52 7.64
N GLU A 129 -0.24 16.98 8.69
CA GLU A 129 -0.38 18.32 9.25
C GLU A 129 0.11 19.42 8.28
N ARG A 130 1.17 19.15 7.53
CA ARG A 130 1.74 20.09 6.54
C ARG A 130 0.85 20.29 5.30
N THR A 131 -0.37 19.73 5.30
CA THR A 131 -1.35 19.79 4.19
C THR A 131 -0.82 19.21 2.88
N ASP A 132 0.14 18.28 2.94
CA ASP A 132 0.48 17.50 1.76
C ASP A 132 -0.70 16.54 1.46
N THR A 133 -1.25 16.66 0.24
CA THR A 133 -2.39 15.85 -0.19
C THR A 133 -2.02 14.35 -0.28
N TYR A 134 -0.72 14.05 -0.37
CA TYR A 134 -0.23 12.67 -0.40
C TYR A 134 0.05 12.11 0.99
N GLY A 135 0.53 12.93 1.92
CA GLY A 135 0.90 12.53 3.29
C GLY A 135 -0.24 11.88 4.07
N HIS A 136 -1.42 12.52 4.11
CA HIS A 136 -2.58 11.98 4.83
C HIS A 136 -3.10 10.66 4.25
N ARG A 137 -2.95 10.43 2.92
CA ARG A 137 -3.36 9.17 2.29
C ARG A 137 -2.51 8.01 2.81
N VAL A 138 -1.20 8.21 2.87
CA VAL A 138 -0.28 7.15 3.32
C VAL A 138 -0.48 6.84 4.80
N LEU A 139 -0.78 7.85 5.64
CA LEU A 139 -1.12 7.64 7.05
C LEU A 139 -2.32 6.70 7.22
N VAL A 140 -3.45 7.01 6.57
CA VAL A 140 -4.66 6.18 6.67
C VAL A 140 -4.41 4.77 6.13
N ASP A 141 -3.71 4.65 4.99
CA ASP A 141 -3.39 3.33 4.41
C ASP A 141 -2.49 2.49 5.33
N ALA A 142 -1.49 3.11 5.96
CA ALA A 142 -0.59 2.43 6.90
C ALA A 142 -1.35 1.92 8.14
N LEU A 143 -2.25 2.73 8.70
CA LEU A 143 -3.06 2.36 9.87
C LEU A 143 -4.06 1.24 9.52
N LEU A 144 -4.69 1.31 8.34
CA LEU A 144 -5.56 0.24 7.82
C LEU A 144 -4.79 -1.07 7.55
N ASP A 145 -3.55 -0.98 7.09
CA ASP A 145 -2.69 -2.15 6.86
C ASP A 145 -2.29 -2.83 8.17
N ASP A 146 -2.04 -2.04 9.22
CA ASP A 146 -1.75 -2.51 10.58
C ASP A 146 -2.98 -2.97 11.36
N LYS A 147 -4.19 -2.87 10.78
CA LYS A 147 -5.48 -3.18 11.43
C LYS A 147 -5.78 -2.29 12.64
N ASP A 148 -5.16 -1.11 12.70
CA ASP A 148 -5.44 -0.08 13.70
C ASP A 148 -6.61 0.80 13.21
N VAL A 149 -7.80 0.18 13.18
CA VAL A 149 -9.01 0.79 12.62
C VAL A 149 -9.38 2.08 13.36
N ASP A 150 -9.15 2.13 14.66
CA ASP A 150 -9.48 3.28 15.52
C ASP A 150 -8.63 4.50 15.17
N ALA A 151 -7.31 4.33 15.12
CA ALA A 151 -6.42 5.38 14.69
C ALA A 151 -6.68 5.78 13.23
N ALA A 152 -7.00 4.82 12.36
CA ALA A 152 -7.32 5.10 10.96
C ALA A 152 -8.58 5.97 10.80
N TRP A 153 -9.61 5.73 11.61
CA TRP A 153 -10.81 6.59 11.66
C TRP A 153 -10.48 8.00 12.13
N GLN A 154 -9.67 8.13 13.18
CA GLN A 154 -9.28 9.43 13.71
C GLN A 154 -8.51 10.22 12.64
N ALA A 155 -7.47 9.61 12.04
CA ALA A 155 -6.68 10.24 11.00
C ALA A 155 -7.53 10.65 9.77
N ALA A 156 -8.47 9.80 9.35
CA ALA A 156 -9.37 10.09 8.23
C ALA A 156 -10.33 11.25 8.52
N HIS A 157 -10.77 11.42 9.77
CA HIS A 157 -11.60 12.57 10.18
C HIS A 157 -10.79 13.86 10.27
N GLU A 158 -9.57 13.79 10.82
CA GLU A 158 -8.72 14.97 11.06
C GLU A 158 -8.13 15.54 9.78
N HIS A 159 -7.61 14.67 8.91
CA HIS A 159 -6.86 15.08 7.71
C HIS A 159 -7.61 14.82 6.40
N GLY A 160 -8.77 14.18 6.47
CA GLY A 160 -9.52 13.72 5.31
C GLY A 160 -9.04 12.37 4.79
N ALA A 161 -9.90 11.73 4.01
CA ALA A 161 -9.61 10.50 3.29
C ALA A 161 -10.40 10.47 1.97
N HIS A 162 -9.90 9.72 1.00
CA HIS A 162 -10.60 9.53 -0.27
C HIS A 162 -11.63 8.39 -0.18
N ASP A 163 -12.55 8.32 -1.14
CA ASP A 163 -13.68 7.39 -1.11
C ASP A 163 -13.26 5.92 -0.94
N GLY A 164 -12.14 5.49 -1.53
CA GLY A 164 -11.62 4.12 -1.38
C GLY A 164 -11.15 3.80 0.04
N GLN A 165 -10.49 4.76 0.71
CA GLN A 165 -10.13 4.64 2.13
C GLN A 165 -11.34 4.64 3.03
N TRP A 166 -12.30 5.53 2.79
CA TRP A 166 -13.56 5.55 3.53
C TRP A 166 -14.32 4.24 3.39
N LEU A 167 -14.38 3.69 2.17
CA LEU A 167 -14.99 2.39 1.93
C LEU A 167 -14.30 1.29 2.74
N THR A 168 -12.97 1.22 2.68
CA THR A 168 -12.18 0.23 3.44
C THR A 168 -12.37 0.37 4.95
N LEU A 169 -12.42 1.61 5.47
CA LEU A 169 -12.73 1.90 6.87
C LEU A 169 -14.12 1.40 7.26
N ALA A 170 -15.14 1.71 6.44
CA ALA A 170 -16.50 1.28 6.68
C ALA A 170 -16.62 -0.25 6.68
N ASP A 171 -15.99 -0.93 5.71
CA ASP A 171 -15.98 -2.39 5.61
C ASP A 171 -15.36 -3.06 6.84
N GLN A 172 -14.21 -2.53 7.32
CA GLN A 172 -13.56 -3.06 8.52
C GLN A 172 -14.32 -2.75 9.81
N SER A 173 -15.19 -1.73 9.80
CA SER A 173 -15.86 -1.23 11.00
C SER A 173 -17.32 -1.62 11.10
N CYS A 174 -17.92 -2.14 10.04
CA CYS A 174 -19.31 -2.59 10.06
C CYS A 174 -19.62 -3.54 11.25
N PRO A 175 -18.77 -4.53 11.59
CA PRO A 175 -19.06 -5.44 12.71
C PRO A 175 -19.02 -4.79 14.10
N THR A 176 -18.20 -3.76 14.30
CA THR A 176 -17.90 -3.18 15.62
C THR A 176 -18.50 -1.78 15.82
N ARG A 177 -18.69 -1.03 14.73
CA ARG A 177 -19.20 0.34 14.65
C ARG A 177 -20.13 0.52 13.44
N PRO A 178 -21.24 -0.23 13.37
CA PRO A 178 -22.13 -0.22 12.21
C PRO A 178 -22.71 1.15 11.89
N ALA A 179 -22.93 2.02 12.88
CA ALA A 179 -23.43 3.39 12.66
C ALA A 179 -22.44 4.27 11.88
N ASN A 180 -21.14 4.18 12.20
CA ASN A 180 -20.11 4.95 11.50
C ASN A 180 -19.92 4.44 10.07
N ALA A 181 -19.91 3.12 9.89
CA ALA A 181 -19.85 2.49 8.57
C ALA A 181 -21.07 2.87 7.71
N LEU A 182 -22.27 2.84 8.30
CA LEU A 182 -23.52 3.22 7.64
C LEU A 182 -23.47 4.65 7.10
N ALA A 183 -23.02 5.62 7.91
CA ALA A 183 -22.90 7.01 7.49
C ALA A 183 -21.99 7.17 6.26
N VAL A 184 -20.88 6.43 6.22
CA VAL A 184 -19.97 6.43 5.07
C VAL A 184 -20.64 5.81 3.84
N TYR A 185 -21.25 4.64 3.96
CA TYR A 185 -21.89 3.98 2.83
C TYR A 185 -23.04 4.81 2.24
N LEU A 186 -23.87 5.44 3.08
CA LEU A 186 -24.96 6.33 2.64
C LEU A 186 -24.41 7.51 1.84
N ARG A 187 -23.32 8.13 2.31
CA ARG A 187 -22.66 9.24 1.61
C ARG A 187 -22.13 8.80 0.24
N LEU A 188 -21.45 7.65 0.16
CA LEU A 188 -20.92 7.11 -1.08
C LEU A 188 -22.04 6.70 -2.06
N ALA A 189 -23.11 6.07 -1.55
CA ALA A 189 -24.28 5.70 -2.35
C ALA A 189 -24.98 6.95 -2.92
N ALA A 190 -25.15 8.00 -2.12
CA ALA A 190 -25.75 9.26 -2.56
C ALA A 190 -24.97 9.93 -3.71
N ARG A 191 -23.65 9.71 -3.81
CA ARG A 191 -22.84 10.14 -4.95
C ARG A 191 -23.10 9.28 -6.18
N LEU A 192 -23.03 7.95 -6.04
CA LEU A 192 -23.24 7.00 -7.15
C LEU A 192 -24.65 7.06 -7.75
N THR A 193 -25.65 7.49 -6.99
CA THR A 193 -27.01 7.70 -7.54
C THR A 193 -27.08 8.79 -8.61
N ARG A 194 -26.09 9.70 -8.68
CA ARG A 194 -26.00 10.73 -9.73
C ARG A 194 -25.26 10.22 -10.97
N GLU A 195 -24.52 9.13 -10.83
CA GLU A 195 -23.72 8.54 -11.90
C GLU A 195 -24.56 7.58 -12.77
N THR A 196 -24.04 7.29 -13.96
CA THR A 196 -24.63 6.37 -14.94
C THR A 196 -23.57 5.41 -15.45
N GLY A 197 -24.01 4.22 -15.87
CA GLY A 197 -23.13 3.16 -16.36
C GLY A 197 -23.11 1.94 -15.43
N ASN A 198 -22.84 0.78 -16.02
CA ASN A 198 -22.97 -0.51 -15.34
C ASN A 198 -22.07 -0.60 -14.09
N ARG A 199 -20.82 -0.14 -14.21
CA ARG A 199 -19.88 -0.13 -13.08
C ARG A 199 -20.41 0.69 -11.89
N ALA A 200 -21.00 1.86 -12.13
CA ALA A 200 -21.57 2.68 -11.06
C ALA A 200 -22.79 1.99 -10.41
N TYR A 201 -23.59 1.26 -11.19
CA TYR A 201 -24.74 0.51 -10.68
C TYR A 201 -24.31 -0.70 -9.85
N GLU A 202 -23.31 -1.47 -10.31
CA GLU A 202 -22.73 -2.58 -9.55
C GLU A 202 -22.12 -2.11 -8.22
N GLN A 203 -21.40 -0.97 -8.25
CA GLN A 203 -20.86 -0.36 -7.04
C GLN A 203 -21.97 0.13 -6.10
N LEU A 204 -23.02 0.77 -6.63
CA LEU A 204 -24.16 1.21 -5.82
C LEU A 204 -24.85 0.01 -5.15
N VAL A 205 -25.14 -1.05 -5.90
CA VAL A 205 -25.74 -2.28 -5.34
C VAL A 205 -24.86 -2.89 -4.26
N SER A 206 -23.54 -2.93 -4.45
CA SER A 206 -22.60 -3.40 -3.43
C SER A 206 -22.69 -2.57 -2.15
N LEU A 207 -22.77 -1.24 -2.26
CA LEU A 207 -22.97 -0.37 -1.10
C LEU A 207 -24.31 -0.61 -0.40
N LEU A 208 -25.39 -0.83 -1.15
CA LEU A 208 -26.72 -1.12 -0.57
C LEU A 208 -26.74 -2.41 0.23
N LEU A 209 -25.99 -3.43 -0.21
CA LEU A 209 -25.81 -4.67 0.55
C LEU A 209 -25.08 -4.42 1.86
N ASN A 210 -24.02 -3.61 1.85
CA ASN A 210 -23.30 -3.24 3.07
C ASN A 210 -24.16 -2.38 4.01
N ILE A 211 -24.98 -1.47 3.47
CA ILE A 211 -25.96 -0.69 4.23
C ILE A 211 -26.97 -1.64 4.91
N ARG A 212 -27.48 -2.66 4.20
CA ARG A 212 -28.36 -3.68 4.76
C ARG A 212 -27.72 -4.39 5.95
N ASP A 213 -26.46 -4.79 5.80
CA ASP A 213 -25.72 -5.46 6.86
C ASP A 213 -25.53 -4.56 8.08
N CYS A 214 -25.21 -3.26 7.90
CA CYS A 214 -25.17 -2.30 9.00
C CYS A 214 -26.51 -2.20 9.73
N HIS A 215 -27.63 -2.07 9.01
CA HIS A 215 -28.96 -2.01 9.60
C HIS A 215 -29.32 -3.30 10.36
N ARG A 216 -28.88 -4.46 9.87
CA ARG A 216 -29.03 -5.73 10.61
C ARG A 216 -28.24 -5.71 11.92
N HIS A 217 -27.00 -5.21 11.92
CA HIS A 217 -26.20 -5.08 13.14
C HIS A 217 -26.77 -4.04 14.13
N LEU A 218 -27.43 -2.99 13.63
CA LEU A 218 -28.09 -1.97 14.44
C LEU A 218 -29.48 -2.39 14.94
N GLY A 219 -30.05 -3.47 14.42
CA GLY A 219 -31.41 -3.88 14.73
C GLY A 219 -32.49 -2.99 14.09
N THR A 220 -32.16 -2.33 12.97
CA THR A 220 -33.07 -1.40 12.25
C THR A 220 -33.35 -1.84 10.80
N PRO A 221 -33.83 -3.08 10.56
CA PRO A 221 -34.12 -3.55 9.21
C PRO A 221 -35.24 -2.77 8.51
N ASP A 222 -36.20 -2.21 9.27
CA ASP A 222 -37.31 -1.43 8.71
C ASP A 222 -36.82 -0.12 8.08
N ASP A 223 -35.83 0.54 8.71
CA ASP A 223 -35.20 1.75 8.18
C ASP A 223 -34.50 1.45 6.84
N PHE A 224 -33.88 0.28 6.70
CA PHE A 224 -33.29 -0.16 5.45
C PHE A 224 -34.35 -0.36 4.37
N THR A 225 -35.46 -1.03 4.68
CA THR A 225 -36.57 -1.24 3.74
C THR A 225 -37.15 0.09 3.26
N ALA A 226 -37.34 1.05 4.16
CA ALA A 226 -37.78 2.40 3.80
C ALA A 226 -36.77 3.08 2.87
N TYR A 227 -35.48 3.05 3.23
CA TYR A 227 -34.40 3.66 2.42
C TYR A 227 -34.33 3.09 1.00
N VAL A 228 -34.39 1.76 0.84
CA VAL A 228 -34.32 1.15 -0.49
C VAL A 228 -35.59 1.43 -1.30
N THR A 229 -36.76 1.46 -0.67
CA THR A 229 -38.02 1.81 -1.33
C THR A 229 -37.95 3.22 -1.93
N ASP A 230 -37.47 4.20 -1.15
CA ASP A 230 -37.30 5.58 -1.60
C ASP A 230 -36.26 5.68 -2.73
N LEU A 231 -35.15 4.94 -2.61
CA LEU A 231 -34.12 4.88 -3.64
C LEU A 231 -34.67 4.33 -4.97
N ARG A 232 -35.46 3.26 -4.93
CA ARG A 232 -36.11 2.67 -6.11
C ARG A 232 -37.07 3.67 -6.75
N ALA A 233 -37.87 4.37 -5.95
CA ALA A 233 -38.80 5.39 -6.46
C ALA A 233 -38.05 6.53 -7.17
N ALA A 234 -36.95 7.00 -6.59
CA ALA A 234 -36.11 8.07 -7.15
C ALA A 234 -35.36 7.64 -8.43
N GLN A 235 -34.91 6.37 -8.50
CA GLN A 235 -34.06 5.86 -9.59
C GLN A 235 -34.82 5.02 -10.62
N LYS A 236 -36.15 4.96 -10.57
CA LYS A 236 -37.01 4.09 -11.43
C LYS A 236 -36.76 4.15 -12.93
N ARG A 237 -36.20 5.26 -13.45
CA ARG A 237 -35.87 5.43 -14.88
C ARG A 237 -34.63 4.61 -15.29
N LYS A 238 -33.77 4.22 -14.35
CA LYS A 238 -32.54 3.45 -14.58
C LYS A 238 -32.85 1.95 -14.59
N ARG A 239 -33.37 1.44 -15.71
CA ARG A 239 -33.83 0.04 -15.86
C ARG A 239 -32.79 -1.00 -15.46
N ASN A 240 -31.52 -0.81 -15.86
CA ASN A 240 -30.46 -1.76 -15.52
C ASN A 240 -30.17 -1.78 -14.00
N LEU A 241 -30.20 -0.62 -13.34
CA LEU A 241 -30.07 -0.55 -11.89
C LEU A 241 -31.22 -1.28 -11.19
N MET A 242 -32.47 -1.09 -11.65
CA MET A 242 -33.62 -1.81 -11.08
C MET A 242 -33.48 -3.33 -11.23
N TRP A 243 -33.06 -3.79 -12.41
CA TRP A 243 -32.79 -5.21 -12.65
C TRP A 243 -31.70 -5.75 -11.73
N LEU A 244 -30.58 -5.03 -11.56
CA LEU A 244 -29.51 -5.44 -10.63
C LEU A 244 -30.01 -5.49 -9.17
N MET A 245 -30.78 -4.49 -8.74
CA MET A 245 -31.36 -4.48 -7.39
C MET A 245 -32.27 -5.70 -7.16
N ASP A 246 -33.11 -6.05 -8.14
CA ASP A 246 -33.98 -7.23 -8.07
C ASP A 246 -33.18 -8.54 -7.93
N GLN A 247 -32.08 -8.69 -8.67
CA GLN A 247 -31.20 -9.87 -8.58
C GLN A 247 -30.61 -10.08 -7.18
N HIS A 248 -30.41 -8.99 -6.43
CA HIS A 248 -29.81 -9.02 -5.09
C HIS A 248 -30.83 -8.93 -3.94
N GLY A 249 -32.14 -8.97 -4.26
CA GLY A 249 -33.21 -8.85 -3.29
C GLY A 249 -33.21 -7.50 -2.57
N LEU A 250 -32.94 -6.43 -3.31
CA LEU A 250 -32.97 -5.03 -2.88
C LEU A 250 -34.23 -4.32 -3.38
#